data_AF-A0A0B8P5G3-F1
#
_entry.id   AF-A0A0B8P5G3-F1
#
_cell.length_a   1.000
_cell.length_b   1.000
_cell.length_c   1.000
_cell.angle_alpha   90.00
_cell.angle_beta   90.00
_cell.angle_gamma   90.00
#
_symmetry.space_group_name_H-M   'P 1'
#
loop_
_entity.id
_entity.type
_entity.pdbx_description
1 polymer ?
#
loop_
_entity_poly.entity_id
_entity_poly.type
_entity_poly.pdbx_seq_one_letter_code
_entity_poly.pdbx_strand_id
1 'polypeptide(L)'
;MNKNEKYAAYEYALELVGDIIQNELAIGYCLKVINSDNKSIEVTVVSPEICCPTTVKVYLTPLDNDLVRNKEAIRDKLKSHLSKKKA
;
A
#
# COMPACT_ATOMS: atom_id res chain seq x y z
N MET A 1 8.98 -11.70 -14.83
CA MET A 1 8.00 -12.46 -14.02
C MET A 1 7.10 -13.24 -14.94
N ASN A 2 7.01 -14.55 -14.70
CA ASN A 2 5.93 -15.37 -15.23
C ASN A 2 4.59 -14.91 -14.64
N LYS A 3 3.47 -15.26 -15.30
CA LYS A 3 2.12 -14.84 -14.87
C LYS A 3 1.87 -15.15 -13.39
N ASN A 4 2.30 -16.32 -12.92
CA ASN A 4 2.13 -16.75 -11.53
C ASN A 4 2.87 -15.87 -10.52
N GLU A 5 4.09 -15.45 -10.84
CA GLU A 5 4.89 -14.57 -9.97
C GLU A 5 4.32 -13.16 -9.89
N LYS A 6 3.70 -12.68 -10.99
CA LYS A 6 2.98 -11.39 -10.96
C LYS A 6 1.77 -11.45 -10.04
N TYR A 7 0.97 -12.51 -10.11
CA TYR A 7 -0.20 -12.68 -9.24
C TYR A 7 0.19 -12.73 -7.75
N ALA A 8 1.19 -13.55 -7.39
CA ALA A 8 1.68 -13.60 -6.02
C ALA A 8 2.18 -12.23 -5.52
N ALA A 9 2.88 -11.48 -6.38
CA ALA A 9 3.33 -10.14 -6.04
C ALA A 9 2.17 -9.15 -5.84
N TYR A 10 1.12 -9.23 -6.67
CA TYR A 10 -0.09 -8.41 -6.50
C TYR A 10 -0.81 -8.69 -5.18
N GLU A 11 -1.04 -9.96 -4.87
CA GLU A 11 -1.69 -10.37 -3.63
C GLU A 11 -0.88 -9.88 -2.43
N TYR A 12 0.44 -10.10 -2.44
CA TYR A 12 1.33 -9.61 -1.40
C TYR A 12 1.26 -8.09 -1.22
N ALA A 13 1.27 -7.31 -2.32
CA ALA A 13 1.19 -5.86 -2.24
C ALA A 13 -0.15 -5.37 -1.70
N LEU A 14 -1.25 -6.02 -2.09
CA LEU A 14 -2.58 -5.70 -1.60
C LEU A 14 -2.73 -6.06 -0.11
N GLU A 15 -2.25 -7.23 0.30
CA GLU A 15 -2.25 -7.66 1.70
C GLU A 15 -1.42 -6.72 2.56
N LEU A 16 -0.22 -6.33 2.13
CA LEU A 16 0.65 -5.45 2.91
C LEU A 16 0.04 -4.06 3.11
N VAL A 17 -0.56 -3.48 2.05
CA VAL A 17 -1.24 -2.19 2.16
C VAL A 17 -2.53 -2.31 2.97
N GLY A 18 -3.28 -3.40 2.79
CA GLY A 18 -4.50 -3.70 3.55
C GLY A 18 -4.25 -3.89 5.04
N ASP A 19 -3.19 -4.62 5.40
CA ASP A 19 -2.71 -4.85 6.77
C ASP A 19 -2.42 -3.53 7.48
N ILE A 20 -1.65 -2.63 6.84
CA ILE A 20 -1.34 -1.32 7.40
C ILE A 20 -2.62 -0.51 7.63
N ILE A 21 -3.55 -0.52 6.66
CA ILE A 21 -4.78 0.27 6.79
C ILE A 21 -5.70 -0.31 7.86
N GLN A 22 -5.88 -1.64 7.90
CA GLN A 22 -6.76 -2.29 8.89
C GLN A 22 -6.20 -2.21 10.30
N ASN A 23 -4.93 -2.55 10.49
CA ASN A 23 -4.33 -2.65 11.82
C ASN A 23 -3.82 -1.32 12.36
N GLU A 24 -3.33 -0.41 11.52
CA GLU A 24 -2.74 0.84 12.01
C GLU A 24 -3.62 2.07 11.84
N LEU A 25 -4.40 2.13 10.75
CA LEU A 25 -5.23 3.31 10.45
C LEU A 25 -6.70 3.10 10.87
N ALA A 26 -7.18 1.86 10.88
CA ALA A 26 -8.56 1.48 11.22
C ALA A 26 -9.63 2.29 10.44
N ILE A 27 -9.39 2.53 9.15
CA ILE A 27 -10.29 3.28 8.25
C ILE A 27 -10.90 2.36 7.19
N GLY A 28 -12.02 2.78 6.58
CA GLY A 28 -12.58 2.10 5.41
C GLY A 28 -11.73 2.37 4.16
N TYR A 29 -11.47 1.36 3.34
CA TYR A 29 -10.62 1.52 2.16
C TYR A 29 -10.99 0.61 0.99
N CYS A 30 -10.57 1.04 -0.20
CA CYS A 30 -10.57 0.29 -1.44
C CYS A 30 -9.17 0.39 -2.06
N LEU A 31 -8.61 -0.76 -2.45
CA LEU A 31 -7.29 -0.84 -3.07
C LEU A 31 -7.44 -1.09 -4.56
N LYS A 32 -6.68 -0.34 -5.36
CA LYS A 32 -6.59 -0.56 -6.80
C LYS A 32 -5.13 -0.61 -7.21
N VAL A 33 -4.71 -1.72 -7.81
CA VAL A 33 -3.40 -1.79 -8.47
C VAL A 33 -3.49 -1.01 -9.78
N ILE A 34 -2.62 -0.02 -9.95
CA ILE A 34 -2.61 0.81 -11.16
C ILE A 34 -1.39 0.56 -12.04
N ASN A 35 -0.32 0.00 -11.46
CA ASN A 35 0.90 -0.30 -12.20
C ASN A 35 1.70 -1.40 -11.49
N SER A 36 2.52 -2.11 -12.25
CA SER A 36 3.45 -3.10 -11.73
C SER A 36 4.64 -3.29 -12.64
N ASP A 37 5.80 -3.22 -12.03
CA ASP A 37 7.09 -3.51 -12.62
C ASP A 37 7.71 -4.74 -11.92
N ASN A 38 8.81 -5.25 -12.47
CA ASN A 38 9.53 -6.38 -11.85
C ASN A 38 10.10 -6.08 -10.46
N LYS A 39 10.12 -4.83 -10.01
CA LYS A 39 10.70 -4.39 -8.73
C LYS A 39 9.69 -3.80 -7.75
N SER A 40 8.51 -3.39 -8.23
CA SER A 40 7.54 -2.67 -7.42
C SER A 40 6.13 -2.71 -8.00
N ILE A 41 5.14 -2.57 -7.13
CA ILE A 41 3.72 -2.48 -7.47
C ILE A 41 3.17 -1.16 -6.92
N GLU A 42 2.41 -0.45 -7.74
CA GLU A 42 1.75 0.78 -7.33
C GLU A 42 0.29 0.50 -7.00
N VAL A 43 -0.08 0.78 -5.75
CA VAL A 43 -1.42 0.58 -5.20
C VAL A 43 -2.01 1.93 -4.87
N THR A 44 -3.14 2.26 -5.47
CA THR A 44 -3.95 3.41 -5.10
C THR A 44 -4.91 3.02 -3.99
N VAL A 45 -4.82 3.74 -2.87
CA VAL A 45 -5.73 3.65 -1.74
C VAL A 45 -6.80 4.71 -1.90
N VAL A 46 -8.06 4.29 -1.92
CA VAL A 46 -9.23 5.16 -1.91
C VAL A 46 -9.96 4.92 -0.60
N SER A 47 -10.17 5.95 0.19
CA SER A 47 -10.85 5.87 1.47
C SER A 47 -11.66 7.15 1.67
N PRO A 48 -12.87 7.08 2.24
CA PRO A 48 -13.65 8.27 2.57
C PRO A 48 -12.99 9.12 3.67
N GLU A 49 -12.07 8.56 4.45
CA GLU A 49 -11.28 9.27 5.46
C GLU A 49 -10.02 9.96 4.90
N ILE A 50 -9.59 9.59 3.69
CA ILE A 50 -8.46 10.21 3.00
C ILE A 50 -9.00 11.31 2.06
N CYS A 51 -8.41 12.51 2.10
CA CYS A 51 -8.86 13.65 1.30
C CYS A 51 -8.91 13.34 -0.21
N CYS A 52 -7.91 12.60 -0.68
CA CYS A 52 -7.71 12.27 -2.09
C CYS A 52 -7.21 10.83 -2.23
N PRO A 53 -7.54 10.12 -3.34
CA PRO A 53 -6.90 8.85 -3.68
C PRO A 53 -5.38 8.95 -3.58
N THR A 54 -4.78 8.06 -2.78
CA THR A 54 -3.34 8.11 -2.49
C THR A 54 -2.66 6.91 -3.10
N THR A 55 -1.72 7.14 -4.01
CA THR A 55 -0.90 6.06 -4.60
C THR A 55 0.35 5.82 -3.77
N VAL A 56 0.51 4.57 -3.33
CA VAL A 56 1.68 4.06 -2.63
C VAL A 56 2.42 3.06 -3.50
N LYS A 57 3.75 3.01 -3.34
CA LYS A 57 4.62 2.12 -4.12
C LYS A 57 5.16 1.05 -3.20
N VAL A 58 4.82 -0.20 -3.48
CA VAL A 58 5.25 -1.39 -2.74
C VAL A 58 6.44 -2.01 -3.48
N TYR A 59 7.63 -1.98 -2.88
CA TYR A 59 8.79 -2.69 -3.40
C TYR A 59 8.72 -4.19 -3.12
N LEU A 60 9.05 -4.99 -4.14
CA LEU A 60 8.99 -6.46 -4.11
C LEU A 60 10.34 -7.12 -3.73
N THR A 61 11.30 -6.33 -3.24
CA THR A 61 12.65 -6.83 -2.94
C THR A 61 12.65 -7.81 -1.76
N PRO A 62 13.39 -8.94 -1.86
CA PRO A 62 13.33 -10.04 -0.90
C PRO A 62 14.19 -9.83 0.36
N LEU A 63 14.60 -8.61 0.68
CA LEU A 63 15.39 -8.33 1.88
C LEU A 63 14.47 -7.86 3.01
N ASP A 64 14.49 -8.53 4.16
CA ASP A 64 13.68 -8.17 5.35
C ASP A 64 13.79 -6.69 5.74
N ASN A 65 14.99 -6.10 5.60
CA ASN A 65 15.21 -4.67 5.88
C ASN A 65 14.47 -3.73 4.91
N ASP A 66 14.30 -4.14 3.64
CA ASP A 66 13.52 -3.38 2.68
C ASP A 66 12.03 -3.50 2.99
N LEU A 67 11.57 -4.62 3.54
CA LEU A 67 10.17 -4.86 3.89
C LEU A 67 9.70 -3.94 5.02
N VAL A 68 10.47 -3.83 6.11
CA VAL A 68 10.16 -2.91 7.21
C VAL A 68 10.12 -1.46 6.72
N ARG A 69 11.15 -1.04 5.99
CA ARG A 69 11.26 0.32 5.44
C ARG A 69 10.13 0.64 4.45
N ASN A 70 9.69 -0.35 3.67
CA ASN A 70 8.57 -0.23 2.74
C ASN A 70 7.25 -0.05 3.50
N LYS A 71 7.00 -0.85 4.56
CA LYS A 71 5.84 -0.66 5.45
C LYS A 71 5.81 0.73 6.07
N GLU A 72 6.92 1.19 6.64
CA GLU A 72 7.03 2.52 7.25
C GLU A 72 6.76 3.64 6.23
N ALA A 73 7.33 3.55 5.02
CA ALA A 73 7.11 4.55 3.97
C ALA A 73 5.64 4.60 3.50
N ILE A 74 4.99 3.45 3.35
CA ILE A 74 3.58 3.36 2.98
C ILE A 74 2.71 3.99 4.07
N ARG A 75 2.94 3.58 5.33
CA ARG A 75 2.24 4.10 6.50
C ARG A 75 2.39 5.62 6.62
N ASP A 76 3.60 6.14 6.55
CA ASP A 76 3.86 7.58 6.68
C ASP A 76 3.13 8.38 5.61
N LYS A 77 3.19 7.90 4.36
CA LYS A 77 2.46 8.51 3.25
C LYS A 77 0.95 8.49 3.50
N LEU A 78 0.37 7.35 3.86
CA LEU A 78 -1.06 7.26 4.14
C LEU A 78 -1.47 8.16 5.32
N LYS A 79 -0.69 8.22 6.40
CA LYS A 79 -0.93 9.11 7.54
C LYS A 79 -0.86 10.58 7.18
N SER A 80 0.04 10.97 6.27
CA SER A 80 0.15 12.34 5.78
C SER A 80 -1.08 12.78 4.96
N HIS A 81 -1.68 11.84 4.22
CA HIS A 81 -2.87 12.08 3.41
C HIS A 81 -4.20 11.89 4.15
N LEU A 82 -4.18 11.26 5.33
CA LEU A 82 -5.34 11.23 6.20
C LEU A 82 -5.74 12.66 6.54
N SER A 83 -6.94 13.04 6.11
CA SER A 83 -7.56 14.25 6.59
C SER A 83 -7.66 14.11 8.10
N LYS A 84 -6.93 14.95 8.86
CA LYS A 84 -7.26 15.14 10.27
C LYS A 84 -8.73 15.57 10.27
N LYS A 85 -9.65 14.66 10.60
CA LYS A 85 -10.91 15.06 11.20
C LYS A 85 -10.49 15.76 12.48
N LYS A 86 -10.28 17.07 12.40
CA LYS A 86 -10.34 17.94 13.55
C LYS A 86 -11.75 17.73 14.09
N ALA A 87 -11.85 16.86 15.10
CA ALA A 87 -12.94 16.92 16.06
C ALA A 87 -12.86 18.27 16.77
#